data_AF-A0A967M1C9-F1
#
_entry.id   AF-A0A967M1C9-F1
#
_cell.length_a   1.000
_cell.length_b   1.000
_cell.length_c   1.000
_cell.angle_alpha   90.00
_cell.angle_beta   90.00
_cell.angle_gamma   90.00
#
_symmetry.space_group_name_H-M   'P 1'
#
loop_
_entity.id
_entity.type
_entity.pdbx_description
1 polymer ?
#
loop_
_entity_poly.entity_id
_entity_poly.type
_entity_poly.pdbx_seq_one_letter_code
_entity_poly.pdbx_strand_id
1 'polypeptide(L)'
;LRVLQEKSFSRLGGTEQIKVDVRLISATNRDLVAAIEDGSFRSDLYYRLNVVSIQLPPLRERIDDVPLLAAHFINKYNVEFNKKFDRVDRKAMDFMMDYHWPGNVRELENVIERAIVIDQGPQVKVNHLPFCNIEAPPTEEPQSLQEVEKIHIEKMLQRNDWNIAKTARLLSIDRSTLHKKIKKFGLERQQ
;
A
#
# COMPACT_ATOMS: atom_id res chain seq x y z
N LEU A 1 14.78 -35.81 10.89
CA LEU A 1 13.43 -36.04 11.45
C LEU A 1 13.39 -36.64 12.85
N ARG A 2 14.47 -37.26 13.35
CA ARG A 2 14.53 -37.80 14.73
C ARG A 2 14.11 -36.80 15.80
N VAL A 3 14.43 -35.51 15.66
CA VAL A 3 14.05 -34.48 16.63
C VAL A 3 12.53 -34.35 16.79
N LEU A 4 11.75 -34.40 15.70
CA LEU A 4 10.30 -34.26 15.76
C LEU A 4 9.59 -35.55 16.16
N GLN A 5 10.16 -36.70 15.80
CA GLN A 5 9.54 -38.02 16.06
C GLN A 5 9.98 -38.63 17.38
N GLU A 6 11.29 -38.72 17.60
CA GLU A 6 11.92 -39.37 18.75
C GLU A 6 12.22 -38.38 19.87
N LYS A 7 11.88 -37.09 19.69
CA LYS A 7 12.14 -36.02 20.65
C LYS A 7 13.60 -36.01 21.13
N SER A 8 14.52 -36.29 20.20
CA SER A 8 15.93 -36.41 20.53
C SER A 8 16.84 -35.98 19.38
N PHE A 9 18.03 -35.50 19.75
CA PHE A 9 19.06 -35.06 18.81
C PHE A 9 20.45 -35.41 19.34
N SER A 10 21.42 -35.46 18.43
CA SER A 10 22.84 -35.57 18.77
C SER A 10 23.54 -34.27 18.40
N ARG A 11 24.54 -33.87 19.18
CA ARG A 11 25.39 -32.71 18.84
C ARG A 11 26.23 -33.06 17.61
N LEU A 12 26.64 -32.05 16.85
CA LEU A 12 27.58 -32.24 15.74
C LEU A 12 28.89 -32.84 16.29
N GLY A 13 29.26 -34.03 15.81
CA GLY A 13 30.42 -34.79 16.29
C GLY A 13 30.21 -35.54 17.61
N GLY A 14 29.05 -35.43 18.25
CA GLY A 14 28.70 -36.18 19.46
C GLY A 14 27.93 -37.46 19.14
N THR A 15 28.23 -38.55 19.85
CA THR A 15 27.49 -39.82 19.75
C THR A 15 26.36 -39.93 20.76
N GLU A 16 26.34 -39.06 21.78
CA GLU A 16 25.31 -39.02 22.80
C GLU A 16 23.98 -38.49 22.25
N GLN A 17 22.90 -39.25 22.48
CA GLN A 17 21.55 -38.87 22.10
C GLN A 17 20.87 -38.15 23.27
N ILE A 18 20.51 -36.90 23.07
CA ILE A 18 19.92 -36.02 24.09
C ILE A 18 18.40 -36.01 23.86
N LYS A 19 17.61 -36.37 24.87
CA LYS A 19 16.15 -36.24 24.84
C LYS A 19 15.73 -34.81 25.20
N VAL A 20 14.71 -34.30 24.52
CA VAL A 20 14.16 -32.96 24.70
C VAL A 20 12.65 -32.99 24.71
N ASP A 21 12.03 -32.08 25.45
CA ASP A 21 10.61 -31.81 25.32
C ASP A 21 10.42 -30.37 24.85
N VAL A 22 9.90 -30.22 23.63
CA VAL A 22 9.79 -28.92 22.96
C VAL A 22 8.43 -28.77 22.29
N ARG A 23 7.88 -27.56 22.35
CA ARG A 23 6.75 -27.15 21.53
C ARG A 23 7.30 -26.43 20.30
N LEU A 24 7.07 -27.00 19.13
CA LEU A 24 7.50 -26.39 17.88
C LEU A 24 6.42 -25.40 17.38
N ILE A 25 6.85 -24.19 17.05
CA ILE A 25 6.05 -23.21 16.32
C ILE A 25 6.90 -22.79 15.12
N SER A 26 6.34 -22.91 13.91
CA SER A 26 7.01 -22.56 12.67
C SER A 26 6.14 -21.61 11.86
N ALA A 27 6.76 -20.67 11.15
CA ALA A 27 6.08 -19.76 10.23
C ALA A 27 6.84 -19.71 8.89
N THR A 28 6.10 -19.56 7.80
CA THR A 28 6.64 -19.46 6.44
C THR A 28 5.76 -18.52 5.61
N ASN A 29 6.36 -17.80 4.68
CA ASN A 29 5.67 -17.00 3.67
C ASN A 29 5.57 -17.73 2.31
N ARG A 30 6.11 -18.95 2.21
CA ARG A 30 6.08 -19.77 1.01
C ARG A 30 4.95 -20.77 1.08
N ASP A 31 4.37 -21.06 -0.07
CA ASP A 31 3.44 -22.18 -0.22
C ASP A 31 4.23 -23.50 -0.15
N LEU A 32 4.06 -24.22 0.96
CA LEU A 32 4.73 -25.49 1.18
C LEU A 32 4.14 -26.61 0.31
N VAL A 33 2.89 -26.51 -0.13
CA VAL A 33 2.27 -27.53 -0.99
C VAL A 33 2.90 -27.46 -2.37
N ALA A 34 2.99 -26.27 -2.96
CA ALA A 34 3.71 -26.05 -4.20
C ALA A 34 5.20 -26.43 -4.11
N ALA A 35 5.85 -26.18 -2.96
CA ALA A 35 7.25 -26.57 -2.76
C ALA A 35 7.46 -28.10 -2.68
N ILE A 36 6.45 -28.86 -2.27
CA ILE A 36 6.48 -30.33 -2.30
C ILE A 36 6.37 -30.83 -3.75
N GLU A 37 5.50 -30.20 -4.55
CA GLU A 37 5.33 -30.54 -5.97
C GLU A 37 6.60 -30.27 -6.80
N ASP A 38 7.29 -29.18 -6.51
CA ASP A 38 8.58 -28.82 -7.12
C ASP A 38 9.78 -29.63 -6.56
N GLY A 39 9.54 -30.52 -5.58
CA GLY A 39 10.58 -31.34 -4.96
C GLY A 39 11.58 -30.60 -4.07
N SER A 40 11.42 -29.28 -3.90
CA SER A 40 12.26 -28.44 -3.03
C SER A 40 11.94 -28.63 -1.54
N PHE A 41 10.78 -29.22 -1.22
CA PHE A 41 10.37 -29.52 0.14
C PHE A 41 9.95 -30.99 0.33
N ARG A 42 10.32 -31.55 1.48
CA ARG A 42 10.00 -32.94 1.79
C ARG A 42 8.58 -33.09 2.35
N SER A 43 7.80 -33.98 1.74
CA SER A 43 6.44 -34.29 2.17
C SER A 43 6.35 -34.82 3.60
N ASP A 44 7.30 -35.67 4.02
CA ASP A 44 7.31 -36.25 5.37
C ASP A 44 7.56 -35.23 6.49
N LEU A 45 8.24 -34.13 6.19
CA LEU A 45 8.40 -33.00 7.10
C LEU A 45 7.15 -32.13 7.14
N TYR A 46 6.52 -31.88 5.99
CA TYR A 46 5.30 -31.08 5.89
C TYR A 46 4.20 -31.61 6.80
N TYR A 47 3.88 -32.91 6.73
CA TYR A 47 2.82 -33.51 7.54
C TYR A 47 3.09 -33.50 9.05
N ARG A 48 4.35 -33.32 9.47
CA ARG A 48 4.72 -33.21 10.90
C ARG A 48 4.71 -31.78 11.41
N LEU A 49 4.92 -30.81 10.52
CA LEU A 49 4.83 -29.39 10.85
C LEU A 49 3.37 -28.92 10.80
N ASN A 50 2.65 -29.31 9.74
CA ASN A 50 1.31 -28.83 9.44
C ASN A 50 0.22 -29.62 10.20
N VAL A 51 0.33 -29.69 11.53
CA VAL A 51 -0.70 -30.30 12.40
C VAL A 51 -1.83 -29.32 12.68
N VAL A 52 -1.48 -28.09 13.05
CA VAL A 52 -2.42 -26.97 13.22
C VAL A 52 -1.85 -25.80 12.44
N SER A 53 -2.60 -25.33 11.44
CA SER A 53 -2.22 -24.21 10.59
C SER A 53 -3.02 -22.97 10.98
N ILE A 54 -2.33 -21.84 11.12
CA ILE A 54 -2.96 -20.52 11.26
C ILE A 54 -2.54 -19.70 10.05
N GLN A 55 -3.50 -19.39 9.19
CA GLN A 55 -3.29 -18.49 8.07
C GLN A 55 -3.41 -17.05 8.58
N LEU A 56 -2.35 -16.28 8.42
CA LEU A 56 -2.33 -14.88 8.84
C LEU A 56 -2.89 -14.01 7.71
N PRO A 57 -4.05 -13.35 7.88
CA PRO A 57 -4.60 -12.53 6.83
C PRO A 57 -3.71 -11.31 6.55
N PRO A 58 -3.52 -10.94 5.28
CA PRO A 58 -2.84 -9.71 4.92
C PRO A 58 -3.63 -8.48 5.42
N LEU A 59 -2.94 -7.35 5.61
CA LEU A 59 -3.56 -6.12 6.13
C LEU A 59 -4.77 -5.68 5.30
N ARG A 60 -4.74 -5.87 3.97
CA ARG A 60 -5.87 -5.60 3.06
C ARG A 60 -7.17 -6.35 3.39
N GLU A 61 -7.09 -7.51 4.04
CA GLU A 61 -8.26 -8.30 4.45
C GLU A 61 -8.78 -7.89 5.84
N ARG A 62 -8.05 -7.01 6.53
CA ARG A 62 -8.36 -6.50 7.88
C ARG A 62 -8.07 -5.01 7.98
N ILE A 63 -8.57 -4.26 7.02
CA ILE A 63 -8.27 -2.83 6.89
C ILE A 63 -8.78 -2.01 8.08
N ASP A 64 -9.81 -2.50 8.76
CA ASP A 64 -10.37 -1.89 9.97
C ASP A 64 -9.36 -1.83 11.13
N ASP A 65 -8.28 -2.64 11.08
CA ASP A 65 -7.19 -2.59 12.06
C ASP A 65 -6.20 -1.44 11.80
N VAL A 66 -6.20 -0.84 10.61
CA VAL A 66 -5.23 0.21 10.22
C VAL A 66 -5.24 1.41 11.18
N PRO A 67 -6.39 1.98 11.59
CA PRO A 67 -6.40 3.10 12.53
C PRO A 67 -5.76 2.76 13.88
N LEU A 68 -6.02 1.55 14.39
CA LEU A 68 -5.49 1.07 15.67
C LEU A 68 -3.98 0.84 15.59
N LEU A 69 -3.53 0.18 14.52
CA LEU A 69 -2.11 -0.05 14.24
C LEU A 69 -1.37 1.28 14.05
N ALA A 70 -1.99 2.24 13.34
CA ALA A 70 -1.39 3.54 13.13
C ALA A 70 -1.19 4.31 14.44
N ALA A 71 -2.21 4.33 15.31
CA ALA A 71 -2.10 4.91 16.63
C ALA A 71 -1.01 4.23 17.49
N HIS A 72 -0.89 2.91 17.41
CA HIS A 72 0.17 2.17 18.09
C HIS A 72 1.58 2.59 17.64
N PHE A 73 1.82 2.63 16.33
CA PHE A 73 3.12 3.01 15.78
C PHE A 73 3.48 4.48 16.07
N ILE A 74 2.50 5.39 16.02
CA ILE A 74 2.71 6.79 16.41
C ILE A 74 3.20 6.88 17.86
N ASN A 75 2.55 6.19 18.78
CA ASN A 75 2.96 6.18 20.19
C ASN A 75 4.36 5.59 20.38
N LYS A 76 4.67 4.48 19.70
CA LYS A 76 5.99 3.85 19.74
C LYS A 76 7.09 4.83 19.31
N TYR A 77 6.93 5.46 18.15
CA TYR A 77 7.96 6.34 17.58
C TYR A 77 8.01 7.74 18.21
N ASN A 78 6.91 8.22 18.80
CA ASN A 78 6.95 9.42 19.63
C ASN A 78 7.90 9.25 20.82
N VAL A 79 7.84 8.09 21.49
CA VAL A 79 8.74 7.78 22.61
C VAL A 79 10.18 7.65 22.13
N GLU A 80 10.39 6.96 21.01
CA GLU A 80 11.73 6.70 20.45
C GLU A 80 12.43 7.96 19.94
N PHE A 81 11.72 8.83 19.21
CA PHE A 81 12.28 10.06 18.63
C PHE A 81 12.03 11.32 19.48
N ASN A 82 11.44 11.16 20.67
CA ASN A 82 11.04 12.26 21.55
C ASN A 82 10.20 13.34 20.82
N LYS A 83 9.23 12.89 20.01
CA LYS A 83 8.30 13.73 19.24
C LYS A 83 6.90 13.71 19.85
N LYS A 84 6.04 14.64 19.42
CA LYS A 84 4.68 14.85 19.93
C LYS A 84 3.63 14.80 18.80
N PHE A 85 3.64 13.71 18.02
CA PHE A 85 2.56 13.45 17.07
C PHE A 85 1.34 12.94 17.82
N ASP A 86 0.21 13.62 17.68
CA ASP A 86 -0.99 13.26 18.44
C ASP A 86 -1.93 12.39 17.60
N ARG A 87 -2.02 12.66 16.28
CA ARG A 87 -3.04 12.05 15.39
C ARG A 87 -2.60 11.93 13.94
N VAL A 88 -3.33 11.12 13.18
CA VAL A 88 -3.32 11.10 11.72
C VAL A 88 -4.43 12.04 11.22
N ASP A 89 -4.13 12.87 10.22
CA ASP A 89 -5.13 13.70 9.56
C ASP A 89 -6.22 12.82 8.93
N ARG A 90 -7.47 13.27 8.95
CA ARG A 90 -8.61 12.45 8.48
C ARG A 90 -8.43 12.02 7.03
N LYS A 91 -8.00 12.93 6.17
CA LYS A 91 -7.72 12.62 4.76
C LYS A 91 -6.61 11.58 4.62
N ALA A 92 -5.57 11.68 5.45
CA ALA A 92 -4.48 10.71 5.44
C ALA A 92 -4.95 9.34 5.90
N MET A 93 -5.84 9.26 6.90
CA MET A 93 -6.45 8.01 7.33
C MET A 93 -7.29 7.38 6.22
N ASP A 94 -8.12 8.17 5.53
CA ASP A 94 -8.93 7.67 4.42
C ASP A 94 -8.04 7.06 3.32
N PHE A 95 -6.93 7.72 2.95
CA PHE A 95 -5.95 7.15 2.02
C PHE A 95 -5.25 5.89 2.53
N MET A 96 -4.96 5.83 3.83
CA MET A 96 -4.36 4.64 4.44
C MET A 96 -5.33 3.46 4.48
N MET A 97 -6.64 3.71 4.54
CA MET A 97 -7.66 2.67 4.47
C MET A 97 -7.91 2.21 3.03
N ASP A 98 -7.84 3.10 2.04
CA ASP A 98 -8.06 2.71 0.63
C ASP A 98 -6.85 2.01 -0.01
N TYR A 99 -5.68 2.01 0.65
CA TYR A 99 -4.45 1.44 0.11
C TYR A 99 -4.32 -0.07 0.35
N HIS A 100 -3.76 -0.79 -0.64
CA HIS A 100 -3.69 -2.25 -0.65
C HIS A 100 -2.61 -2.86 0.26
N TRP A 101 -1.68 -2.06 0.77
CA TRP A 101 -0.58 -2.48 1.68
C TRP A 101 0.16 -3.76 1.22
N PRO A 102 0.85 -3.74 0.06
CA PRO A 102 1.62 -4.90 -0.42
C PRO A 102 2.67 -5.41 0.58
N GLY A 103 3.28 -4.51 1.37
CA GLY A 103 4.21 -4.84 2.45
C GLY A 103 3.55 -5.02 3.82
N ASN A 104 2.21 -5.04 3.89
CA ASN A 104 1.41 -5.37 5.07
C ASN A 104 1.74 -4.43 6.25
N VAL A 105 1.65 -4.93 7.49
CA VAL A 105 1.96 -4.15 8.71
C VAL A 105 3.35 -3.51 8.70
N ARG A 106 4.36 -4.13 8.04
CA ARG A 106 5.71 -3.54 7.94
C ARG A 106 5.75 -2.28 7.09
N GLU A 107 5.01 -2.27 5.99
CA GLU A 107 4.92 -1.07 5.15
C GLU A 107 4.20 0.05 5.91
N LEU A 108 3.12 -0.28 6.62
CA LEU A 108 2.41 0.67 7.49
C LEU A 108 3.33 1.26 8.56
N GLU A 109 4.09 0.42 9.26
CA GLU A 109 5.08 0.83 10.25
C GLU A 109 6.11 1.80 9.64
N ASN A 110 6.73 1.43 8.53
CA ASN A 110 7.75 2.24 7.85
C ASN A 110 7.20 3.60 7.38
N VAL A 111 5.95 3.64 6.91
CA VAL A 111 5.31 4.86 6.44
C VAL A 111 5.10 5.84 7.59
N ILE A 112 4.65 5.34 8.74
CA ILE A 112 4.44 6.14 9.94
C ILE A 112 5.77 6.60 10.52
N GLU A 113 6.76 5.71 10.62
CA GLU A 113 8.11 6.03 11.04
C GLU A 113 8.67 7.18 10.19
N ARG A 114 8.62 7.03 8.86
CA ARG A 114 9.11 8.04 7.92
C ARG A 114 8.36 9.37 8.07
N ALA A 115 7.04 9.35 8.24
CA ALA A 115 6.26 10.55 8.45
C ALA A 115 6.67 11.29 9.72
N ILE A 116 6.93 10.54 10.80
CA ILE A 116 7.39 11.08 12.08
C ILE A 116 8.82 11.62 11.96
N VAL A 117 9.71 10.97 11.22
CA VAL A 117 11.10 11.44 11.04
C VAL A 117 11.15 12.73 10.22
N ILE A 118 10.41 12.79 9.11
CA ILE A 118 10.45 13.90 8.14
C ILE A 118 9.80 15.18 8.68
N ASP A 119 8.64 15.07 9.33
CA ASP A 119 7.92 16.24 9.83
C ASP A 119 8.20 16.49 11.32
N GLN A 120 8.05 17.73 11.75
CA GLN A 120 8.06 18.15 13.14
C GLN A 120 6.66 18.61 13.60
N GLY A 121 5.65 18.44 12.75
CA GLY A 121 4.26 18.79 13.03
C GLY A 121 3.58 17.86 14.05
N PRO A 122 2.40 18.25 14.56
CA PRO A 122 1.64 17.47 15.54
C PRO A 122 0.82 16.34 14.92
N GLN A 123 0.78 16.21 13.58
CA GLN A 123 -0.08 15.26 12.89
C GLN A 123 0.52 14.71 11.60
N VAL A 124 0.24 13.44 11.31
CA VAL A 124 0.61 12.79 10.05
C VAL A 124 -0.34 13.26 8.94
N LYS A 125 0.20 13.90 7.89
CA LYS A 125 -0.55 14.45 6.77
C LYS A 125 -0.39 13.58 5.53
N VAL A 126 -1.31 13.77 4.57
CA VAL A 126 -1.31 13.08 3.26
C VAL A 126 0.04 13.21 2.55
N ASN A 127 0.67 14.39 2.60
CA ASN A 127 1.96 14.65 1.93
C ASN A 127 3.13 13.82 2.48
N HIS A 128 2.99 13.19 3.65
CA HIS A 128 4.03 12.33 4.22
C HIS A 128 3.87 10.87 3.79
N LEU A 129 2.72 10.51 3.22
CA LEU A 129 2.45 9.16 2.74
C LEU A 129 3.12 8.97 1.37
N PRO A 130 4.09 8.04 1.24
CA PRO A 130 4.86 7.87 0.01
C PRO A 130 4.03 7.34 -1.16
N PHE A 131 2.87 6.75 -0.89
CA PHE A 131 1.97 6.18 -1.89
C PHE A 131 0.93 7.17 -2.43
N CYS A 132 0.78 8.37 -1.85
CA CYS A 132 -0.08 9.40 -2.43
C CYS A 132 0.39 9.91 -3.80
N ASN A 133 1.64 9.60 -4.19
CA ASN A 133 2.17 9.87 -5.53
C ASN A 133 2.15 8.64 -6.46
N ILE A 134 1.79 7.44 -5.97
CA ILE A 134 2.05 6.19 -6.70
C ILE A 134 0.81 5.58 -7.34
N GLU A 135 -0.41 5.88 -6.89
CA GLU A 135 -1.61 5.37 -7.56
C GLU A 135 -2.71 6.44 -7.61
N ALA A 136 -2.54 7.44 -8.47
CA ALA A 136 -3.70 7.73 -9.31
C ALA A 136 -3.87 6.48 -10.19
N PRO A 137 -5.10 5.94 -10.38
CA PRO A 137 -5.32 5.00 -11.48
C PRO A 137 -4.69 5.61 -12.73
N PRO A 138 -4.05 4.83 -13.63
CA PRO A 138 -3.39 5.39 -14.81
C PRO A 138 -4.41 6.29 -15.47
N THR A 139 -4.23 7.60 -15.28
CA THR A 139 -5.07 8.59 -15.92
C THR A 139 -4.56 8.47 -17.32
N GLU A 140 -5.28 7.70 -18.16
CA GLU A 140 -4.90 7.35 -19.53
C GLU A 140 -4.00 8.44 -20.06
N GLU A 141 -2.69 8.20 -20.07
CA GLU A 141 -1.76 9.23 -20.48
C GLU A 141 -2.18 9.57 -21.90
N PRO A 142 -2.61 10.82 -22.17
CA PRO A 142 -3.18 11.15 -23.46
C PRO A 142 -2.16 10.77 -24.53
N GLN A 143 -2.52 9.79 -25.36
CA GLN A 143 -1.63 9.16 -26.34
C GLN A 143 -1.29 10.14 -27.47
N SER A 144 -2.02 11.26 -27.56
CA SER A 144 -1.82 12.31 -28.54
C SER A 144 -1.92 13.72 -27.95
N LEU A 145 -1.21 14.66 -28.59
CA LEU A 145 -1.34 16.10 -28.31
C LEU A 145 -2.79 16.60 -28.42
N GLN A 146 -3.62 15.92 -29.23
CA GLN A 146 -5.03 16.28 -29.40
C GLN A 146 -5.86 15.92 -28.15
N GLU A 147 -5.55 14.81 -27.48
CA GLU A 147 -6.21 14.41 -26.24
C GLU A 147 -5.78 15.30 -25.07
N VAL A 148 -4.50 15.65 -24.97
CA VAL A 148 -4.01 16.66 -24.01
C VAL A 148 -4.79 17.96 -24.19
N GLU A 149 -4.91 18.42 -25.44
CA GLU A 149 -5.61 19.65 -25.76
C GLU A 149 -7.10 19.58 -25.42
N LYS A 150 -7.77 18.46 -25.74
CA LYS A 150 -9.18 18.22 -25.39
C LYS A 150 -9.42 18.30 -23.88
N ILE A 151 -8.65 17.56 -23.10
CA ILE A 151 -8.76 17.51 -21.64
C ILE A 151 -8.50 18.89 -21.04
N HIS A 152 -7.50 19.62 -21.56
CA HIS A 152 -7.16 20.95 -21.08
C HIS A 152 -8.26 21.97 -21.37
N ILE A 153 -8.84 21.95 -22.58
CA ILE A 153 -9.94 22.84 -22.96
C ILE A 153 -11.20 22.55 -22.13
N GLU A 154 -11.53 21.28 -21.92
CA GLU A 154 -12.69 20.87 -21.12
C GLU A 154 -12.58 21.33 -19.66
N LYS A 155 -11.43 21.09 -19.02
CA LYS A 155 -11.17 21.57 -17.65
C LYS A 155 -11.29 23.08 -17.53
N MET A 156 -10.77 23.83 -18.52
CA MET A 156 -10.82 25.29 -18.52
C MET A 156 -12.23 25.83 -18.79
N LEU A 157 -13.05 25.14 -19.59
CA LEU A 157 -14.46 25.47 -19.80
C LEU A 157 -15.28 25.21 -18.53
N GLN A 158 -15.12 24.06 -17.88
CA GLN A 158 -15.81 23.74 -16.63
C GLN A 158 -15.48 24.74 -15.52
N ARG A 159 -14.19 25.08 -15.35
CA ARG A 159 -13.73 26.05 -14.33
C ARG A 159 -14.27 27.47 -14.54
N ASN A 160 -14.71 27.79 -15.76
CA ASN A 160 -15.25 29.11 -16.12
C ASN A 160 -16.75 29.05 -16.46
N ASP A 161 -17.48 28.06 -15.96
CA ASP A 161 -18.93 27.90 -16.16
C ASP A 161 -19.35 27.93 -17.64
N TRP A 162 -18.53 27.34 -18.50
CA TRP A 162 -18.70 27.33 -19.97
C TRP A 162 -18.70 28.72 -20.62
N ASN A 163 -18.12 29.73 -19.96
CA ASN A 163 -17.93 31.05 -20.56
C ASN A 163 -16.81 31.02 -21.62
N ILE A 164 -17.21 30.89 -22.88
CA ILE A 164 -16.31 30.77 -24.03
C ILE A 164 -15.38 31.99 -24.17
N ALA A 165 -15.87 33.21 -23.91
CA ALA A 165 -15.06 34.42 -24.06
C ALA A 165 -13.97 34.54 -22.98
N LYS A 166 -14.30 34.17 -21.74
CA LYS A 166 -13.35 34.14 -20.63
C LYS A 166 -12.32 33.03 -20.80
N THR A 167 -12.77 31.86 -21.24
CA THR A 167 -11.91 30.69 -21.46
C THR A 167 -10.94 30.90 -22.62
N ALA A 168 -11.39 31.51 -23.73
CA ALA A 168 -10.52 31.85 -24.86
C ALA A 168 -9.39 32.82 -24.47
N ARG A 169 -9.70 33.84 -23.66
CA ARG A 169 -8.70 34.77 -23.12
C ARG A 169 -7.68 34.08 -22.22
N LEU A 170 -8.13 33.17 -21.36
CA LEU A 170 -7.24 32.42 -20.46
C LEU A 170 -6.35 31.43 -21.20
N LEU A 171 -6.85 30.84 -22.29
CA LEU A 171 -6.09 29.94 -23.16
C LEU A 171 -5.23 30.69 -24.20
N SER A 172 -5.26 32.03 -24.21
CA SER A 172 -4.57 32.88 -25.19
C SER A 172 -4.86 32.51 -26.65
N ILE A 173 -6.10 32.10 -26.95
CA ILE A 173 -6.55 31.77 -28.31
C ILE A 173 -7.76 32.62 -28.70
N ASP A 174 -7.95 32.78 -30.00
CA ASP A 174 -9.13 33.48 -30.51
C ASP A 174 -10.43 32.71 -30.20
N ARG A 175 -11.52 33.46 -29.98
CA ARG A 175 -12.85 32.90 -29.69
C ARG A 175 -13.32 31.96 -30.81
N SER A 176 -13.03 32.27 -32.07
CA SER A 176 -13.39 31.43 -33.21
C SER A 176 -12.62 30.11 -33.22
N THR A 177 -11.36 30.12 -32.80
CA THR A 177 -10.50 28.93 -32.68
C THR A 177 -10.98 28.01 -31.56
N LEU A 178 -11.35 28.58 -30.41
CA LEU A 178 -11.93 27.81 -29.31
C LEU A 178 -13.27 27.17 -29.73
N HIS A 179 -14.13 27.91 -30.44
CA HIS A 179 -15.41 27.40 -30.93
C HIS A 179 -15.25 26.24 -31.94
N LYS A 180 -14.24 26.33 -32.82
CA LYS A 180 -13.88 25.24 -33.73
C LYS A 180 -13.38 24.01 -32.98
N LYS A 181 -12.56 24.19 -31.94
CA LYS A 181 -12.03 23.09 -31.11
C LYS A 181 -13.12 22.41 -30.29
N ILE A 182 -14.05 23.16 -29.70
CA ILE A 182 -15.22 22.63 -28.99
C ILE A 182 -16.04 21.71 -29.92
N LYS A 183 -16.34 22.19 -31.14
CA LYS A 183 -17.07 21.40 -32.14
C LYS A 183 -16.28 20.18 -32.62
N LYS A 184 -14.97 20.33 -32.82
CA LYS A 184 -14.07 19.24 -33.26
C LYS A 184 -13.97 18.12 -32.21
N PHE A 185 -13.95 18.47 -30.93
CA PHE A 185 -13.79 17.51 -29.84
C PHE A 185 -15.12 17.02 -29.24
N GLY A 186 -16.26 17.51 -29.73
CA GLY A 186 -17.59 17.11 -29.26
C GLY A 186 -17.83 17.43 -27.78
N LEU A 187 -17.30 18.56 -27.30
CA LEU A 187 -17.42 18.94 -25.89
C LEU A 187 -18.80 19.55 -25.63
N GLU A 188 -19.59 18.91 -24.77
CA GLU A 188 -20.93 19.35 -24.37
C GLU A 188 -21.01 19.62 -22.87
N ARG A 189 -21.86 20.57 -22.50
CA ARG A 189 -22.12 20.88 -21.10
C ARG A 189 -22.91 19.72 -20.49
N GLN A 190 -22.22 18.86 -19.75
CA GLN A 190 -22.89 17.88 -18.88
C GLN A 190 -23.74 18.65 -17.86
N GLN A 191 -25.04 18.36 -17.85
CA GLN A 191 -26.02 18.91 -16.90
C GLN A 191 -25.90 18.21 -15.55
#